data_AF-A0A7V0V2C6-F1
#
_entry.id   AF-A0A7V0V2C6-F1
#
_cell.length_a   1.000
_cell.length_b   1.000
_cell.length_c   1.000
_cell.angle_alpha   90.00
_cell.angle_beta   90.00
_cell.angle_gamma   90.00
#
_symmetry.space_group_name_H-M   'P 1'
#
loop_
_entity.id
_entity.type
_entity.pdbx_description
1 polymer ?
#
loop_
_entity_poly.entity_id
_entity_poly.type
_entity_poly.pdbx_seq_one_letter_code
_entity_poly.pdbx_strand_id
1 'polypeptide(L)'
;MYARRLPFLYAVLTVAQAAHSLEEYVADLVDWFPVVTGSLHRLTGVIPVVAMSPQTFAWLNLTLILGLVALIPFAFRRHERWVLRAITVIALVEVGNGLIHLAAALVVGGYFPGSITAVVLLGAGGAVIRTLRMDRRM
;
A
#
# COMPACT_ATOMS: atom_id res chain seq x y z
N MET A 1 -23.44 1.32 -12.69
CA MET A 1 -23.39 0.57 -11.40
C MET A 1 -22.04 0.66 -10.70
N TYR A 2 -20.91 0.66 -11.42
CA TYR A 2 -19.54 0.68 -10.87
C TYR A 2 -19.21 1.92 -10.01
N ALA A 3 -19.59 3.11 -10.46
CA ALA A 3 -19.40 4.37 -9.74
C ALA A 3 -20.01 4.45 -8.32
N ARG A 4 -20.92 3.54 -7.94
CA ARG A 4 -21.48 3.48 -6.56
C ARG A 4 -20.61 2.66 -5.61
N ARG A 5 -19.69 1.85 -6.13
CA ARG A 5 -18.84 0.95 -5.32
C ARG A 5 -17.54 1.60 -4.86
N LEU A 6 -17.13 2.72 -5.47
CA LEU A 6 -15.84 3.36 -5.17
C LEU A 6 -15.64 3.67 -3.67
N PRO A 7 -16.60 4.27 -2.94
CA PRO A 7 -16.41 4.54 -1.52
C PRO A 7 -16.20 3.27 -0.69
N PHE A 8 -16.97 2.21 -1.01
CA PHE A 8 -16.83 0.92 -0.35
C PHE A 8 -15.49 0.26 -0.66
N LEU A 9 -15.09 0.22 -1.93
CA LEU A 9 -13.80 -0.36 -2.34
C LEU A 9 -12.62 0.41 -1.76
N TYR A 10 -12.74 1.75 -1.66
CA TYR A 10 -11.75 2.57 -1.00
C TYR A 10 -11.67 2.27 0.50
N ALA A 11 -12.82 2.11 1.18
CA ALA A 11 -12.82 1.69 2.59
C ALA A 11 -12.20 0.29 2.78
N VAL A 12 -12.48 -0.65 1.88
CA VAL A 12 -11.83 -1.98 1.89
C VAL A 12 -10.32 -1.86 1.70
N LEU A 13 -9.86 -1.00 0.77
CA LEU A 13 -8.43 -0.71 0.60
C LEU A 13 -7.80 -0.14 1.88
N THR A 14 -8.47 0.81 2.54
CA THR A 14 -8.01 1.37 3.82
C THR A 14 -7.87 0.32 4.90
N VAL A 15 -8.86 -0.58 5.04
CA VAL A 15 -8.80 -1.68 6.01
C VAL A 15 -7.70 -2.68 5.65
N ALA A 16 -7.56 -3.01 4.37
CA ALA A 16 -6.49 -3.90 3.89
C ALA A 16 -5.12 -3.32 4.22
N GLN A 17 -4.93 -2.01 4.03
CA GLN A 17 -3.66 -1.36 4.35
C GLN A 17 -3.39 -1.28 5.85
N ALA A 18 -4.42 -1.04 6.68
CA ALA A 18 -4.25 -1.12 8.13
C ALA A 18 -3.87 -2.54 8.60
N ALA A 19 -4.49 -3.58 8.03
CA ALA A 19 -4.11 -4.96 8.30
C ALA A 19 -2.68 -5.28 7.82
N HIS A 20 -2.28 -4.72 6.67
CA HIS A 20 -0.94 -4.86 6.14
C HIS A 20 0.11 -4.23 7.06
N SER A 21 -0.07 -2.96 7.43
CA SER A 21 0.78 -2.28 8.42
C SER A 21 0.87 -3.02 9.76
N LEU A 22 -0.22 -3.65 10.20
CA LEU A 22 -0.20 -4.46 11.42
C LEU A 22 0.64 -5.73 11.25
N GLU A 23 0.49 -6.45 10.13
CA GLU A 23 1.33 -7.62 9.83
C GLU A 23 2.81 -7.22 9.79
N GLU A 24 3.16 -6.15 9.07
CA GLU A 24 4.53 -5.66 8.97
C GLU A 24 5.12 -5.30 10.34
N TYR A 25 4.33 -4.67 11.21
CA TYR A 25 4.76 -4.31 12.56
C TYR A 25 4.96 -5.54 13.45
N VAL A 26 4.03 -6.49 13.43
CA VAL A 26 4.10 -7.72 14.24
C VAL A 26 5.22 -8.65 13.78
N ALA A 27 5.54 -8.65 12.50
CA ALA A 27 6.59 -9.47 11.91
C ALA A 27 7.93 -8.72 11.74
N ASP A 28 8.10 -7.58 12.44
CA ASP A 28 9.35 -6.82 12.51
C ASP A 28 9.95 -6.45 11.13
N LEU A 29 9.12 -6.01 10.17
CA LEU A 29 9.59 -5.55 8.86
C LEU A 29 10.68 -4.48 8.97
N VAL A 30 10.63 -3.67 10.03
CA VAL A 30 11.62 -2.62 10.28
C VAL A 30 13.06 -3.15 10.30
N ASP A 31 13.28 -4.39 10.76
CA ASP A 31 14.60 -5.02 10.81
C ASP A 31 15.08 -5.50 9.42
N TRP A 32 14.16 -5.64 8.45
CA TRP A 32 14.49 -5.98 7.06
C TRP A 32 14.97 -4.80 6.23
N PHE A 33 14.69 -3.55 6.64
CA PHE A 33 15.13 -2.35 5.92
C PHE A 33 16.65 -2.32 5.65
N PRO A 34 17.53 -2.48 6.65
CA PRO A 34 18.98 -2.49 6.40
C PRO A 34 19.42 -3.70 5.57
N VAL A 35 18.73 -4.84 5.68
CA VAL A 35 19.04 -6.05 4.89
C VAL A 35 18.76 -5.83 3.41
N VAL A 36 17.56 -5.31 3.08
CA VAL A 36 17.13 -5.06 1.70
C VAL A 36 17.94 -3.92 1.09
N THR A 37 18.02 -2.77 1.77
CA THR A 37 18.79 -1.62 1.26
C THR A 37 20.28 -1.91 1.18
N GLY A 38 20.84 -2.70 2.10
CA GLY A 38 22.21 -3.21 2.02
C GLY A 38 22.45 -4.11 0.82
N SER A 39 21.48 -4.97 0.47
CA SER A 39 21.56 -5.82 -0.72
C SER A 39 21.51 -4.98 -2.01
N LEU A 40 20.62 -4.01 -2.07
CA LEU A 40 20.52 -3.06 -3.19
C LEU A 40 21.77 -2.17 -3.32
N HIS A 41 22.34 -1.73 -2.19
CA HIS A 41 23.58 -0.97 -2.16
C HIS A 41 24.72 -1.78 -2.78
N ARG A 42 24.87 -3.07 -2.40
CA ARG A 42 25.91 -3.95 -2.98
C ARG A 42 25.72 -4.16 -4.48
N LEU A 43 24.48 -4.21 -4.98
CA LEU A 43 24.19 -4.42 -6.40
C LEU A 43 24.39 -3.16 -7.25
N THR A 44 24.07 -1.98 -6.71
CA THR A 44 23.98 -0.74 -7.50
C THR A 44 25.07 0.27 -7.18
N GLY A 45 25.63 0.24 -5.97
CA GLY A 45 26.55 1.26 -5.44
C GLY A 45 25.90 2.61 -5.13
N VAL A 46 24.62 2.83 -5.49
CA VAL A 46 23.96 4.15 -5.42
C VAL A 46 22.91 4.23 -4.33
N ILE A 47 22.22 3.13 -4.02
CA ILE A 47 21.17 3.11 -3.01
C ILE A 47 21.80 3.12 -1.61
N PRO A 48 21.52 4.09 -0.73
CA PRO A 48 22.09 4.11 0.62
C PRO A 48 21.50 2.99 1.48
N VAL A 49 22.28 2.49 2.44
CA VAL A 49 21.78 1.57 3.47
C VAL A 49 21.00 2.39 4.49
N VAL A 50 19.74 2.05 4.66
CA VAL A 50 18.82 2.79 5.55
C VAL A 50 18.43 1.89 6.70
N ALA A 51 18.57 2.42 7.91
CA ALA A 51 17.98 1.86 9.12
C ALA A 51 16.84 2.77 9.58
N MET A 52 15.79 2.18 10.14
CA MET A 52 14.64 2.89 10.67
C MET A 52 14.39 2.42 12.10
N SER A 53 14.03 3.33 13.00
CA SER A 53 13.62 2.91 14.33
C SER A 53 12.20 2.32 14.30
N PRO A 54 11.86 1.34 15.15
CA PRO A 54 10.50 0.83 15.26
C PRO A 54 9.46 1.93 15.51
N GLN A 55 9.83 2.96 16.29
CA GLN A 55 8.96 4.11 16.55
C GLN A 55 8.70 4.94 15.29
N THR A 56 9.74 5.21 14.49
CA THR A 56 9.59 5.92 13.21
C THR A 56 8.71 5.11 12.25
N PHE A 57 8.93 3.80 12.17
CA PHE A 57 8.14 2.89 11.34
C PHE A 57 6.66 2.89 11.73
N ALA A 58 6.37 2.83 13.02
CA ALA A 58 5.00 2.92 13.54
C ALA A 58 4.33 4.26 13.20
N TRP A 59 5.04 5.38 13.35
CA TRP A 59 4.51 6.70 13.01
C TRP A 59 4.22 6.87 11.52
N LEU A 60 5.08 6.34 10.65
CA LEU A 60 4.88 6.36 9.20
C LEU A 60 3.62 5.57 8.81
N ASN A 61 3.49 4.35 9.32
CA ASN A 61 2.31 3.52 9.09
C ASN A 61 1.03 4.17 9.62
N LEU A 62 1.07 4.70 10.84
CA LEU A 62 -0.09 5.37 11.44
C LEU A 62 -0.50 6.61 10.62
N THR A 63 0.47 7.42 10.19
CA THR A 63 0.21 8.61 9.39
C THR A 63 -0.42 8.25 8.04
N LEU A 64 0.08 7.19 7.41
CA LEU A 64 -0.46 6.67 6.16
C LEU A 64 -1.91 6.20 6.36
N ILE A 65 -2.20 5.38 7.37
CA ILE A 65 -3.54 4.90 7.69
C ILE A 65 -4.49 6.07 7.99
N LEU A 66 -4.07 7.03 8.81
CA LEU A 66 -4.88 8.21 9.13
C LEU A 66 -5.18 9.05 7.88
N GLY A 67 -4.21 9.19 6.97
CA GLY A 67 -4.42 9.84 5.68
C GLY A 67 -5.46 9.12 4.82
N LEU A 68 -5.38 7.79 4.74
CA LEU A 68 -6.37 6.97 4.04
C LEU A 68 -7.77 7.12 4.64
N VAL A 69 -7.89 7.07 5.97
CA VAL A 69 -9.16 7.24 6.71
C VAL A 69 -9.74 8.64 6.49
N ALA A 70 -8.91 9.68 6.57
CA ALA A 70 -9.33 11.08 6.37
C ALA A 70 -9.91 11.33 4.97
N LEU A 71 -9.49 10.53 3.98
CA LEU A 71 -9.98 10.61 2.61
C LEU A 71 -11.27 9.82 2.34
N ILE A 72 -11.74 8.99 3.28
CA ILE A 72 -12.97 8.18 3.11
C ILE A 72 -14.20 9.06 2.78
N PRO A 73 -14.49 10.16 3.49
CA PRO A 73 -15.65 11.01 3.17
C PRO A 73 -15.56 11.61 1.75
N PHE A 74 -14.35 11.89 1.28
CA PHE A 74 -14.13 12.44 -0.04
C PHE A 74 -14.35 11.41 -1.15
N ALA A 75 -14.21 10.12 -0.89
CA ALA A 75 -14.51 9.07 -1.87
C ALA A 75 -15.97 9.11 -2.39
N PHE A 76 -16.89 9.72 -1.62
CA PHE A 76 -18.27 9.98 -2.05
C PHE A 76 -18.39 11.18 -3.00
N ARG A 77 -17.43 12.11 -3.00
CA ARG A 77 -17.37 13.33 -3.84
C ARG A 77 -16.75 13.05 -5.22
N ARG A 78 -17.21 11.99 -5.87
CA ARG A 78 -16.67 11.47 -7.15
C ARG A 78 -16.72 12.43 -8.35
N HIS A 79 -17.43 13.54 -8.25
CA HIS A 79 -17.46 14.57 -9.29
C HIS A 79 -16.20 15.46 -9.26
N GLU A 80 -15.45 15.45 -8.16
CA GLU A 80 -14.27 16.26 -7.98
C GLU A 80 -13.03 15.56 -8.54
N ARG A 81 -12.43 16.16 -9.57
CA ARG A 81 -11.28 15.58 -10.28
C ARG A 81 -10.09 15.31 -9.37
N TRP A 82 -9.87 16.13 -8.35
CA TRP A 82 -8.76 15.96 -7.42
C TRP A 82 -8.93 14.70 -6.55
N VAL A 83 -10.16 14.39 -6.12
CA VAL A 83 -10.49 13.16 -5.37
C VAL A 83 -10.15 11.93 -6.20
N LEU A 84 -10.61 11.90 -7.46
CA LEU A 84 -10.34 10.76 -8.34
C LEU A 84 -8.85 10.57 -8.59
N ARG A 85 -8.08 11.65 -8.72
CA ARG A 85 -6.62 11.59 -8.86
C ARG A 85 -5.95 11.08 -7.59
N ALA A 86 -6.33 11.61 -6.42
CA ALA A 86 -5.78 11.18 -5.14
C ALA A 86 -6.02 9.69 -4.90
N ILE A 87 -7.26 9.22 -5.08
CA ILE A 87 -7.60 7.79 -4.93
C ILE A 87 -6.86 6.93 -5.96
N THR A 88 -6.68 7.42 -7.20
CA THR A 88 -5.88 6.69 -8.21
C THR A 88 -4.43 6.51 -7.75
N VAL A 89 -3.81 7.59 -7.26
CA VAL A 89 -2.42 7.55 -6.78
C VAL A 89 -2.28 6.60 -5.60
N ILE A 90 -3.18 6.72 -4.61
CA ILE A 90 -3.20 5.82 -3.46
C ILE A 90 -3.32 4.37 -3.92
N ALA A 91 -4.30 4.03 -4.75
CA ALA A 91 -4.48 2.67 -5.21
C ALA A 91 -3.27 2.13 -5.99
N LEU A 92 -2.56 2.97 -6.75
CA LEU A 92 -1.32 2.58 -7.43
C LEU A 92 -0.17 2.35 -6.45
N VAL A 93 -0.02 3.21 -5.44
CA VAL A 93 1.00 3.06 -4.39
C VAL A 93 0.75 1.77 -3.62
N GLU A 94 -0.49 1.50 -3.20
CA GLU A 94 -0.83 0.28 -2.45
C GLU A 94 -0.63 -1.00 -3.29
N VAL A 95 -0.98 -0.95 -4.58
CA VAL A 95 -0.66 -2.08 -5.48
C VAL A 95 0.84 -2.26 -5.63
N GLY A 96 1.59 -1.17 -5.81
CA GLY A 96 3.05 -1.21 -5.85
C GLY A 96 3.65 -1.80 -4.57
N ASN A 97 3.11 -1.40 -3.42
CA ASN A 97 3.51 -1.90 -2.11
C ASN A 97 3.31 -3.42 -2.04
N GLY A 98 2.09 -3.91 -2.28
CA GLY A 98 1.81 -5.35 -2.28
C GLY A 98 2.71 -6.14 -3.23
N LEU A 99 3.02 -5.60 -4.42
CA LEU A 99 3.95 -6.25 -5.36
C LEU A 99 5.37 -6.38 -4.80
N ILE A 100 5.88 -5.35 -4.11
CA ILE A 100 7.22 -5.38 -3.50
C ILE A 100 7.31 -6.48 -2.45
N HIS A 101 6.30 -6.62 -1.59
CA HIS A 101 6.28 -7.66 -0.55
C HIS A 101 6.21 -9.06 -1.13
N LEU A 102 5.40 -9.28 -2.17
CA LEU A 102 5.36 -10.58 -2.84
C LEU A 102 6.66 -10.90 -3.58
N ALA A 103 7.27 -9.91 -4.24
CA ALA A 103 8.57 -10.10 -4.86
C ALA A 103 9.66 -10.43 -3.83
N ALA A 104 9.66 -9.75 -2.67
CA ALA A 104 10.57 -10.04 -1.58
C ALA A 104 10.37 -11.46 -1.02
N ALA A 105 9.13 -11.91 -0.82
CA ALA A 105 8.82 -13.27 -0.41
C ALA A 105 9.37 -14.33 -1.38
N LEU A 106 9.23 -14.08 -2.69
CA LEU A 106 9.79 -14.96 -3.73
C LEU A 106 11.33 -15.00 -3.69
N VAL A 107 11.98 -13.85 -3.47
CA VAL A 107 13.45 -13.77 -3.38
C VAL A 107 13.97 -14.43 -2.11
N VAL A 108 13.29 -14.26 -0.99
CA VAL A 108 13.64 -14.91 0.30
C VAL A 108 13.34 -16.41 0.27
N GLY A 109 12.45 -16.86 -0.63
CA GLY A 109 12.05 -18.26 -0.76
C GLY A 109 11.14 -18.71 0.39
N GLY A 110 10.41 -17.79 1.01
CA GLY A 110 9.62 -18.05 2.21
C GLY A 110 8.73 -16.88 2.62
N TYR A 111 8.33 -16.88 3.88
CA TYR A 111 7.55 -15.77 4.43
C TYR A 111 8.38 -14.49 4.49
N PHE A 112 7.80 -13.39 4.00
CA PHE A 112 8.31 -12.04 4.18
C PHE A 112 7.24 -11.20 4.90
N PRO A 113 7.59 -10.36 5.89
CA PRO A 113 6.62 -9.54 6.62
C PRO A 113 5.72 -8.76 5.66
N GLY A 114 4.40 -8.83 5.82
CA GLY A 114 3.41 -8.19 4.94
C GLY A 114 3.00 -9.00 3.71
N SER A 115 3.64 -10.13 3.42
CA SER A 115 3.37 -10.92 2.20
C SER A 115 1.97 -11.57 2.17
N ILE A 116 1.38 -11.89 3.33
CA ILE A 116 0.04 -12.50 3.38
C ILE A 116 -1.02 -11.44 3.05
N THR A 117 -0.98 -10.32 3.74
CA THR A 117 -1.91 -9.20 3.53
C THR A 117 -1.68 -8.45 2.22
N ALA A 118 -0.47 -8.52 1.64
CA ALA A 118 -0.16 -7.97 0.31
C ALA A 118 -1.11 -8.49 -0.78
N VAL A 119 -1.54 -9.76 -0.70
CA VAL A 119 -2.51 -10.33 -1.65
C VAL A 119 -3.85 -9.59 -1.59
N VAL A 120 -4.30 -9.26 -0.38
CA VAL A 120 -5.54 -8.52 -0.15
C VAL A 120 -5.38 -7.08 -0.63
N LEU A 121 -4.23 -6.46 -0.35
CA LEU A 121 -3.90 -5.10 -0.78
C LEU A 121 -3.92 -4.96 -2.31
N LEU A 122 -3.33 -5.93 -3.02
CA LEU A 122 -3.37 -6.02 -4.48
C LEU A 122 -4.78 -6.17 -5.02
N GLY A 123 -5.58 -7.06 -4.42
CA GLY A 123 -6.97 -7.27 -4.80
C GLY A 123 -7.82 -6.01 -4.65
N ALA A 124 -7.72 -5.35 -3.49
CA ALA A 124 -8.46 -4.13 -3.18
C ALA A 124 -8.03 -2.96 -4.07
N GLY A 125 -6.72 -2.71 -4.18
CA GLY A 125 -6.18 -1.62 -5.00
C GLY A 125 -6.48 -1.83 -6.49
N GLY A 126 -6.35 -3.06 -6.98
CA GLY A 126 -6.72 -3.44 -8.34
C GLY A 126 -8.21 -3.22 -8.63
N ALA A 127 -9.09 -3.54 -7.68
CA ALA A 127 -10.53 -3.29 -7.81
C ALA A 127 -10.88 -1.80 -7.86
N VAL A 128 -10.19 -0.96 -7.05
CA VAL A 128 -10.32 0.51 -7.10
C VAL A 128 -9.87 1.04 -8.47
N ILE A 129 -8.69 0.66 -8.94
CA ILE A 129 -8.15 1.09 -10.25
C ILE A 129 -9.10 0.68 -11.38
N ARG A 130 -9.59 -0.57 -11.36
CA ARG A 130 -10.54 -1.07 -12.37
C ARG A 130 -11.81 -0.21 -12.38
N THR A 131 -12.37 0.10 -11.22
CA THR A 131 -13.58 0.92 -11.09
C THR A 131 -13.36 2.32 -11.66
N LEU A 132 -12.24 2.97 -11.30
CA LEU A 132 -11.87 4.29 -11.81
C LEU A 132 -11.64 4.32 -13.33
N ARG A 133 -11.12 3.23 -13.93
CA ARG A 133 -10.94 3.12 -15.38
C ARG A 133 -12.27 2.95 -16.12
N MET A 134 -13.20 2.18 -15.56
CA MET A 134 -14.52 1.97 -16.17
C MET A 134 -15.35 3.26 -16.16
N ASP A 135 -15.27 4.04 -15.07
CA ASP A 135 -15.98 5.32 -14.97
C ASP A 135 -15.47 6.40 -15.93
N ARG A 136 -14.21 6.33 -16.40
CA ARG A 136 -13.67 7.26 -17.41
C ARG A 136 -14.06 6.94 -18.86
N ARG A 137 -14.59 5.73 -19.11
CA ARG A 137 -14.97 5.27 -20.45
C ARG A 137 -16.46 5.47 -20.75
N MET A 138 -17.24 5.87 -19.75
CA MET A 138 -18.65 6.23 -19.84
C MET A 138 -18.77 7.75 -19.89
#